data_AF-A0AAD4F8K5-F1
#
_entry.id   AF-A0AAD4F8K5-F1
#
_cell.length_a   1.000
_cell.length_b   1.000
_cell.length_c   1.000
_cell.angle_alpha   90.00
_cell.angle_beta   90.00
_cell.angle_gamma   90.00
#
_symmetry.space_group_name_H-M   'P 1'
#
loop_
_entity.id
_entity.type
_entity.pdbx_description
1 polymer ?
#
loop_
_entity_poly.entity_id
_entity_poly.type
_entity_poly.pdbx_seq_one_letter_code
_entity_poly.pdbx_strand_id
1 'polypeptide(L)'
;MVVDLITNYPDILSFQNKMQNFTQGVMGVHNAGHYIIRGDSGMDIFNSPADPYLYFHHAMIDRVWWTWQNLDLKNRPNTIAGTMTFVNNPPSRNATLDDVLSVGYVGQPNITIRDAQSSIAGPFCYVYA
;
A
#
# COMPACT_ATOMS: atom_id res chain seq x y z
N MET A 1 13.52 9.28 6.35
CA MET A 1 12.59 8.94 5.27
C MET A 1 11.61 7.86 5.71
N VAL A 2 12.04 6.62 6.02
CA VAL A 2 11.14 5.56 6.50
C VAL A 2 10.67 5.80 7.95
N VAL A 3 11.58 6.09 8.89
CA VAL A 3 11.20 6.41 10.28
C VAL A 3 10.27 7.63 10.32
N ASP A 4 10.62 8.69 9.59
CA ASP A 4 9.78 9.88 9.40
C ASP A 4 8.37 9.54 8.91
N LEU A 5 8.25 8.70 7.87
CA LEU A 5 6.96 8.22 7.36
C LEU A 5 6.15 7.50 8.45
N ILE A 6 6.79 6.67 9.28
CA ILE A 6 6.13 5.89 10.33
C ILE A 6 5.69 6.77 11.51
N THR A 7 6.52 7.74 11.93
CA THR A 7 6.31 8.47 13.19
C THR A 7 5.54 9.78 13.03
N ASN A 8 5.59 10.43 11.86
CA ASN A 8 5.09 11.81 11.68
C ASN A 8 3.77 11.91 10.89
N TYR A 9 3.19 10.78 10.46
CA TYR A 9 1.95 10.74 9.67
C TYR A 9 0.93 9.88 10.41
N PRO A 10 0.07 10.48 11.27
CA PRO A 10 -0.71 9.73 12.24
C PRO A 10 -1.99 9.09 11.67
N ASP A 11 -2.48 9.56 10.52
CA ASP A 11 -3.67 9.07 9.85
C ASP A 11 -3.34 8.37 8.52
N ILE A 12 -4.20 7.46 8.08
CA ILE A 12 -3.96 6.64 6.90
C ILE A 12 -3.83 7.46 5.61
N LEU A 13 -4.56 8.57 5.47
CA LEU A 13 -4.52 9.39 4.27
C LEU A 13 -3.17 10.09 4.13
N SER A 14 -2.68 10.72 5.21
CA SER A 14 -1.38 11.39 5.19
C SER A 14 -0.24 10.39 5.05
N PHE A 15 -0.32 9.23 5.72
CA PHE A 15 0.65 8.14 5.61
C PHE A 15 0.74 7.58 4.19
N GLN A 16 -0.38 7.16 3.60
CA GLN A 16 -0.38 6.58 2.24
C GLN A 16 0.07 7.59 1.20
N ASN A 17 -0.31 8.86 1.35
CA ASN A 17 0.08 9.92 0.41
C ASN A 17 1.57 10.22 0.50
N LYS A 18 2.16 10.22 1.71
CA LYS A 18 3.61 10.39 1.87
C LYS A 18 4.39 9.18 1.34
N MET A 19 3.89 7.97 1.57
CA MET A 19 4.51 6.73 1.11
C MET A 19 4.60 6.67 -0.42
N GLN A 20 3.50 7.01 -1.09
CA GLN A 20 3.40 7.01 -2.55
C GLN A 20 4.05 8.25 -3.17
N ASN A 21 3.71 9.42 -2.64
CA ASN A 21 4.01 10.78 -3.12
C ASN A 21 4.33 10.91 -4.61
N PHE A 22 3.33 11.36 -5.36
CA PHE A 22 3.40 11.64 -6.79
C PHE A 22 3.72 13.12 -7.10
N THR A 23 4.09 13.91 -6.09
CA THR A 23 4.46 15.32 -6.30
C THR A 23 5.77 15.42 -7.06
N GLN A 24 5.79 16.20 -8.14
CA GLN A 24 6.98 16.39 -8.96
C GLN A 24 8.16 16.90 -8.11
N GLY A 25 9.29 16.18 -8.15
CA GLY A 25 10.51 16.52 -7.40
C GLY A 25 10.61 15.93 -5.99
N VAL A 26 9.56 15.26 -5.47
CA VAL A 26 9.62 14.56 -4.18
C VAL A 26 9.03 13.16 -4.32
N MET A 27 9.89 12.14 -4.27
CA MET A 27 9.44 10.75 -4.32
C MET A 27 9.21 10.18 -2.92
N GLY A 28 8.07 9.53 -2.72
CA GLY A 28 7.81 8.70 -1.56
C GLY A 28 8.65 7.41 -1.62
N VAL A 29 8.73 6.68 -0.50
CA VAL A 29 9.53 5.44 -0.41
C VAL A 29 9.07 4.36 -1.40
N HIS A 30 7.78 4.35 -1.78
CA HIS A 30 7.25 3.47 -2.81
C HIS A 30 7.80 3.83 -4.20
N ASN A 31 7.53 5.06 -4.66
CA ASN A 31 7.98 5.48 -6.00
C ASN A 31 9.51 5.45 -6.11
N ALA A 32 10.24 5.93 -5.10
CA ALA A 32 11.70 5.87 -5.08
C ALA A 32 12.24 4.43 -5.17
N GLY A 33 11.56 3.48 -4.51
CA GLY A 33 11.93 2.07 -4.57
C GLY A 33 11.71 1.43 -5.93
N HIS A 34 10.65 1.78 -6.65
CA HIS A 34 10.48 1.37 -8.05
C HIS A 34 11.57 1.96 -8.96
N TYR A 35 11.73 3.28 -8.94
CA TYR A 35 12.61 3.99 -9.88
C TYR A 35 14.12 3.71 -9.70
N ILE A 36 14.54 3.11 -8.57
CA ILE A 36 15.95 2.78 -8.35
C ILE A 36 16.42 1.60 -9.23
N ILE A 37 15.52 0.66 -9.54
CA ILE A 37 15.83 -0.51 -10.37
C ILE A 37 15.99 -0.11 -11.83
N ARG A 38 15.28 0.94 -12.25
CA ARG A 38 15.25 1.43 -13.63
C ARG A 38 14.77 0.32 -14.59
N GLY A 39 15.13 0.44 -15.87
CA GLY A 39 14.68 -0.50 -16.90
C GLY A 39 13.24 -0.28 -17.32
N ASP A 40 12.72 -1.22 -18.09
CA ASP A 40 11.37 -1.16 -18.65
C ASP A 40 10.31 -1.34 -17.55
N SER A 41 10.30 -2.52 -16.91
CA SER A 41 9.35 -2.85 -15.85
C SER A 41 9.52 -1.99 -14.59
N GLY A 42 10.74 -1.70 -14.14
CA GLY A 42 10.96 -0.93 -12.90
C GLY A 42 10.51 0.53 -12.96
N MET A 43 10.31 1.10 -14.16
CA MET A 43 9.81 2.47 -14.33
C MET A 43 8.38 2.55 -14.86
N ASP A 44 7.78 1.41 -15.23
CA ASP A 44 6.40 1.31 -15.69
C ASP A 44 5.47 0.94 -14.52
N ILE A 45 4.58 1.86 -14.15
CA ILE A 45 3.65 1.66 -13.02
C ILE A 45 2.65 0.52 -13.23
N PHE A 46 2.39 0.13 -14.48
CA PHE A 46 1.47 -0.95 -14.84
C PHE A 46 2.20 -2.28 -15.00
N ASN A 47 3.42 -2.26 -15.54
CA ASN A 47 4.22 -3.46 -15.81
C ASN A 47 5.29 -3.77 -14.73
N SER A 48 5.32 -3.00 -13.64
CA SER A 48 6.24 -3.26 -12.51
C SER A 48 6.24 -4.69 -11.97
N PRO A 49 5.13 -5.47 -11.96
CA PRO A 49 5.17 -6.87 -11.54
C PRO A 49 5.97 -7.81 -12.43
N ALA A 50 6.37 -7.40 -13.64
CA ALA A 50 7.27 -8.19 -14.47
C ALA A 50 8.71 -8.22 -13.94
N ASP A 51 9.07 -7.30 -13.03
CA ASP A 51 10.35 -7.33 -12.33
C ASP A 51 10.23 -8.13 -11.02
N PRO A 52 11.02 -9.20 -10.79
CA PRO A 52 10.97 -9.96 -9.54
C PRO A 52 11.35 -9.12 -8.30
N TYR A 53 12.02 -7.97 -8.46
CA TYR A 53 12.28 -7.03 -7.38
C TYR A 53 10.97 -6.51 -6.73
N LEU A 54 9.87 -6.43 -7.51
CA LEU A 54 8.58 -5.96 -7.03
C LEU A 54 8.19 -6.59 -5.70
N TYR A 55 8.33 -7.91 -5.60
CA TYR A 55 7.86 -8.67 -4.45
C TYR A 55 8.64 -8.33 -3.18
N PHE A 56 9.95 -8.12 -3.28
CA PHE A 56 10.77 -7.68 -2.15
C PHE A 56 10.49 -6.23 -1.79
N HIS A 57 10.29 -5.37 -2.79
CA HIS A 57 9.92 -3.98 -2.57
C HIS A 57 8.58 -3.87 -1.83
N HIS A 58 7.55 -4.55 -2.31
CA HIS A 58 6.21 -4.51 -1.72
C HIS A 58 6.12 -5.25 -0.38
N ALA A 59 6.95 -6.27 -0.13
CA ALA A 59 7.10 -6.83 1.21
C ALA A 59 7.65 -5.80 2.21
N MET A 60 8.57 -4.93 1.78
CA MET A 60 9.04 -3.83 2.63
C MET A 60 7.99 -2.72 2.80
N ILE A 61 7.21 -2.42 1.76
CA ILE A 61 6.08 -1.48 1.85
C ILE A 61 5.05 -1.98 2.88
N ASP A 62 4.69 -3.25 2.80
CA ASP A 62 3.78 -3.90 3.74
C ASP A 62 4.37 -3.93 5.15
N ARG A 63 5.65 -4.25 5.33
CA ARG A 63 6.32 -4.16 6.65
C ARG A 63 6.26 -2.75 7.25
N VAL A 64 6.43 -1.71 6.44
CA VAL A 64 6.34 -0.31 6.90
C VAL A 64 4.91 0.03 7.32
N TRP A 65 3.92 -0.40 6.55
CA TRP A 65 2.50 -0.24 6.90
C TRP A 65 2.12 -1.03 8.16
N TRP A 66 2.52 -2.29 8.24
CA TRP A 66 2.36 -3.15 9.40
C TRP A 66 2.97 -2.51 10.65
N THR A 67 4.20 -2.01 10.56
CA THR A 67 4.87 -1.33 11.69
C THR A 67 4.07 -0.10 12.10
N TRP A 68 3.63 0.71 11.14
CA TRP A 68 2.79 1.88 11.41
C TRP A 68 1.47 1.49 12.09
N GLN A 69 0.75 0.46 11.64
CA GLN A 69 -0.48 0.01 12.29
C GLN A 69 -0.23 -0.43 13.74
N ASN A 70 0.86 -1.16 13.99
CA ASN A 70 1.19 -1.71 15.31
C ASN A 70 1.61 -0.67 16.36
N LEU A 71 1.95 0.56 15.96
CA LEU A 71 2.21 1.65 16.91
C LEU A 71 0.95 2.18 17.60
N ASP A 72 -0.24 1.94 17.05
CA ASP A 72 -1.52 2.30 17.66
C ASP A 72 -2.63 1.35 17.19
N LEU A 73 -2.63 0.15 17.79
CA LEU A 73 -3.61 -0.90 17.52
C LEU A 73 -5.05 -0.53 17.90
N LYS A 74 -5.27 0.57 18.62
CA LYS A 74 -6.61 1.02 18.95
C LYS A 74 -7.24 1.80 17.81
N ASN A 75 -6.46 2.67 17.15
CA ASN A 75 -7.02 3.63 16.20
C ASN A 75 -6.63 3.38 14.74
N ARG A 76 -5.54 2.62 14.47
CA ARG A 76 -5.02 2.40 13.11
C ARG A 76 -5.55 1.16 12.39
N PRO A 77 -5.92 0.06 13.07
CA PRO A 77 -6.58 -1.04 12.39
C PRO A 77 -7.90 -0.59 11.77
N ASN A 78 -8.20 -1.09 10.56
CA ASN A 78 -9.44 -0.80 9.84
C ASN A 78 -9.64 0.69 9.44
N THR A 79 -8.57 1.49 9.42
CA THR A 79 -8.64 2.83 8.82
C THR A 79 -8.49 2.77 7.31
N ILE A 80 -9.31 3.51 6.59
CA ILE A 80 -9.26 3.62 5.12
C ILE A 80 -9.53 5.08 4.70
N ALA A 81 -8.88 5.53 3.64
CA ALA A 81 -9.13 6.84 3.04
C ALA A 81 -8.87 6.83 1.53
N GLY A 82 -9.58 7.69 0.80
CA GLY A 82 -9.49 7.80 -0.66
C GLY A 82 -10.74 7.27 -1.37
N THR A 83 -10.68 7.28 -2.70
CA THR A 83 -11.76 6.88 -3.59
C THR A 83 -11.36 5.68 -4.43
N MET A 84 -12.29 5.14 -5.21
CA MET A 84 -12.11 3.93 -6.02
C MET A 84 -11.34 4.16 -7.34
N THR A 85 -10.84 5.38 -7.59
CA THR A 85 -10.15 5.75 -8.82
C THR A 85 -8.83 6.44 -8.52
N PHE A 86 -7.84 6.22 -9.38
CA PHE A 86 -6.50 6.80 -9.22
C PHE A 86 -6.59 8.32 -9.12
N VAL A 87 -6.08 8.89 -8.03
CA VAL A 87 -6.17 10.33 -7.68
C VAL A 87 -7.57 10.92 -7.83
N ASN A 88 -8.61 10.11 -7.62
CA ASN A 88 -10.02 10.47 -7.82
C ASN A 88 -10.34 10.98 -9.25
N ASN A 89 -9.70 10.39 -10.26
CA ASN A 89 -9.91 10.73 -11.67
C ASN A 89 -10.22 9.48 -12.53
N PRO A 90 -11.42 9.36 -13.12
CA PRO A 90 -12.58 10.24 -12.91
C PRO A 90 -13.08 10.15 -11.45
N PRO A 91 -13.85 11.13 -10.95
CA PRO A 91 -14.36 11.09 -9.59
C PRO A 91 -15.17 9.82 -9.29
N SER A 92 -14.98 9.25 -8.10
CA SER A 92 -15.71 8.07 -7.64
C SER A 92 -16.09 8.20 -6.16
N ARG A 93 -16.90 7.27 -5.65
CA ARG A 93 -17.24 7.24 -4.21
C ARG A 93 -16.01 6.92 -3.37
N ASN A 94 -16.10 7.26 -2.07
CA ASN A 94 -15.11 6.81 -1.10
C ASN A 94 -15.04 5.28 -1.05
N ALA A 95 -13.83 4.78 -0.89
CA ALA A 95 -13.60 3.38 -0.60
C ALA A 95 -14.12 3.04 0.81
N THR A 96 -14.61 1.82 0.98
CA THR A 96 -15.09 1.29 2.26
C THR A 96 -14.37 -0.02 2.56
N LEU A 97 -14.40 -0.44 3.82
CA LEU A 97 -13.82 -1.72 4.23
C LEU A 97 -14.50 -2.93 3.56
N ASP A 98 -15.75 -2.77 3.09
CA ASP A 98 -16.53 -3.86 2.48
C ASP A 98 -16.30 -3.94 0.96
N ASP A 99 -15.47 -3.05 0.39
CA ASP A 99 -15.07 -3.13 -1.01
C ASP A 99 -14.24 -4.40 -1.27
N VAL A 100 -14.53 -5.04 -2.40
CA VAL A 100 -13.89 -6.30 -2.80
C VAL A 100 -12.56 -6.03 -3.49
N LEU A 101 -11.50 -6.66 -2.99
CA LEU A 101 -10.21 -6.79 -3.63
C LEU A 101 -10.17 -8.08 -4.45
N SER A 102 -9.79 -7.94 -5.72
CA SER A 102 -9.63 -9.05 -6.65
C SER A 102 -8.35 -8.89 -7.45
N VAL A 103 -7.63 -10.01 -7.64
CA VAL A 103 -6.47 -10.12 -8.54
C VAL A 103 -6.82 -10.82 -9.85
N GLY A 104 -8.11 -10.90 -10.18
CA GLY A 104 -8.60 -11.50 -11.42
C GLY A 104 -8.14 -12.94 -11.60
N TYR A 105 -7.44 -13.21 -12.71
CA TYR A 105 -7.05 -14.56 -13.12
C TYR A 105 -5.77 -15.10 -12.46
N VAL A 106 -5.18 -14.36 -11.51
CA VAL A 106 -4.01 -14.82 -10.75
C VAL A 106 -4.35 -15.98 -9.79
N GLY A 107 -5.64 -16.30 -9.63
CA GLY A 107 -6.08 -17.54 -8.97
C GLY A 107 -6.22 -17.44 -7.45
N GLN A 108 -6.23 -16.24 -6.89
CA GLN A 108 -6.53 -16.02 -5.46
C GLN A 108 -8.02 -15.73 -5.27
N PRO A 109 -8.63 -16.20 -4.17
CA PRO A 109 -9.99 -15.83 -3.81
C PRO A 109 -10.14 -14.32 -3.64
N ASN A 110 -11.31 -13.79 -4.01
CA ASN A 110 -11.67 -12.41 -3.70
C ASN A 110 -11.82 -12.26 -2.18
N ILE A 111 -11.30 -11.16 -1.65
CA ILE A 111 -11.43 -10.79 -0.24
C ILE A 111 -11.94 -9.35 -0.14
N THR A 112 -12.39 -8.93 1.03
CA THR A 112 -12.72 -7.51 1.26
C THR A 112 -11.48 -6.73 1.70
N ILE A 113 -11.52 -5.40 1.61
CA ILE A 113 -10.47 -4.55 2.21
C ILE A 113 -10.36 -4.85 3.71
N ARG A 114 -11.48 -5.10 4.40
CA ARG A 114 -11.53 -5.50 5.82
C ARG A 114 -10.71 -6.74 6.10
N ASP A 115 -10.83 -7.77 5.28
CA ASP A 115 -10.08 -9.02 5.42
C ASP A 115 -8.57 -8.78 5.29
N ALA A 116 -8.17 -7.75 4.56
CA ALA A 116 -6.77 -7.40 4.31
C ALA A 116 -6.13 -6.46 5.34
N GLN A 117 -6.86 -5.99 6.35
CA GLN A 117 -6.37 -4.97 7.30
C GLN A 117 -5.36 -5.48 8.34
N SER A 118 -5.21 -6.81 8.48
CA SER A 118 -4.38 -7.43 9.52
C SER A 118 -3.59 -8.59 8.95
N SER A 119 -2.29 -8.65 9.27
CA SER A 119 -1.42 -9.76 8.87
C SER A 119 -1.70 -11.07 9.63
N ILE A 120 -2.57 -11.03 10.65
CA ILE A 120 -2.92 -12.17 11.51
C ILE A 120 -4.44 -12.40 11.62
N ALA A 121 -5.21 -11.89 10.66
CA ALA A 121 -6.65 -12.15 10.54
C ALA A 121 -7.05 -12.31 9.07
N GLY A 122 -8.32 -12.66 8.83
CA GLY A 122 -8.79 -12.96 7.49
C GLY A 122 -8.01 -14.14 6.89
N PRO A 123 -7.51 -14.04 5.65
CA PRO A 123 -6.69 -15.07 5.02
C PRO A 123 -5.22 -15.08 5.48
N PHE A 124 -4.80 -14.14 6.33
CA PHE A 124 -3.38 -13.92 6.65
C PHE A 124 -2.99 -14.43 8.04
N CYS A 125 -1.76 -14.94 8.14
CA CYS A 125 -1.16 -15.37 9.41
C CYS A 125 0.38 -15.26 9.34
N TYR A 126 0.89 -14.03 9.33
CA TYR A 126 2.32 -13.73 9.28
C TYR A 126 2.69 -12.47 10.09
N VAL A 127 3.98 -12.35 10.40
CA VAL A 127 4.61 -11.18 11.03
C VAL A 127 5.95 -10.89 10.35
N TYR A 128 6.45 -9.68 10.50
CA TYR A 128 7.80 -9.30 10.08
C TYR A 128 8.76 -9.33 11.27
N ALA A 129 9.93 -9.94 11.07
CA ALA A 129 11.03 -9.95 12.03
C ALA A 129 11.88 -8.66 11.96
#